data_AF-A0A0R3X4M9-F1
#
_entry.id   AF-A0A0R3X4M9-F1
#
_cell.length_a   1.000
_cell.length_b   1.000
_cell.length_c   1.000
_cell.angle_alpha   90.00
_cell.angle_beta   90.00
_cell.angle_gamma   90.00
#
_symmetry.space_group_name_H-M   'P 1'
#
loop_
_entity.id
_entity.type
_entity.pdbx_description
1 polymer ?
#
loop_
_entity_poly.entity_id
_entity_poly.type
_entity_poly.pdbx_seq_one_letter_code
_entity_poly.pdbx_strand_id
1 'polypeptide(L)'
;MVGGITPLTKEDMNEVMFQEALTEVMKNLDEANECHSFRLVRVIEATKQVVAGMKYAVKLEVAPIYSNENDGECSKACYLGLSGNKKAVATVIVQPWRDPKHYITFNPNNDGSADFSKNGELISSCSLPEWTTLSSGEMQSEQFREVLQKSIEKLNETARRCFRYEFLDLIEGKRLMASSPKYEWTMRVKKIYDESMPSCKGTCADDCSGIEIYRASALASPLEGGTPEILNIGYQGPADL
;
A
#
# COMPACT_ATOMS: atom_id res chain seq x y z
N MET A 1 24.18 19.38 37.05
CA MET A 1 24.90 20.00 35.92
C MET A 1 25.06 18.94 34.85
N VAL A 2 24.90 19.29 33.57
CA VAL A 2 25.24 18.42 32.44
C VAL A 2 26.61 18.83 31.90
N GLY A 3 27.38 17.87 31.40
CA GLY A 3 28.66 18.12 30.75
C GLY A 3 28.49 18.84 29.41
N GLY A 4 29.61 19.34 28.88
CA GLY A 4 29.66 19.88 27.52
C GLY A 4 29.39 18.81 26.47
N ILE A 5 28.86 19.23 25.31
CA ILE A 5 28.69 18.35 24.14
C ILE A 5 30.04 18.25 23.45
N THR A 6 30.50 17.02 23.20
CA THR A 6 31.77 16.75 22.53
C THR A 6 31.54 15.84 21.32
N PRO A 7 32.10 16.15 20.13
CA PRO A 7 32.05 15.24 18.99
C PRO A 7 32.87 13.98 19.28
N LEU A 8 32.40 12.82 18.84
CA LEU A 8 33.16 11.57 18.99
C LEU A 8 34.25 11.47 17.91
N THR A 9 35.44 11.04 18.33
CA THR A 9 36.50 10.60 17.42
C THR A 9 36.30 9.15 16.97
N LYS A 10 37.15 8.66 16.06
CA LYS A 10 37.11 7.24 15.64
C LYS A 10 37.43 6.29 16.79
N GLU A 11 38.31 6.72 17.69
CA GLU A 11 38.69 5.98 18.90
C GLU A 11 37.50 5.89 19.86
N ASP A 12 36.80 7.01 20.09
CA ASP A 12 35.57 7.04 20.90
C ASP A 12 34.49 6.11 20.32
N MET A 13 34.37 6.06 18.99
CA MET A 13 33.40 5.17 18.33
C MET A 13 33.75 3.68 18.50
N ASN A 14 34.98 3.32 18.87
CA ASN A 14 35.35 1.93 19.16
C ASN A 14 35.16 1.56 20.64
N GLU A 15 34.74 2.51 21.49
CA GLU A 15 34.45 2.22 22.89
C GLU A 15 33.23 1.30 23.03
N VAL A 16 33.31 0.35 23.96
CA VAL A 16 32.26 -0.65 24.22
C VAL A 16 30.90 0.01 24.49
N MET A 17 30.88 1.05 25.31
CA MET A 17 29.64 1.76 25.67
C MET A 17 28.95 2.40 24.47
N PHE A 18 29.71 2.93 23.51
CA PHE A 18 29.14 3.51 22.29
C PHE A 18 28.64 2.41 21.34
N GLN A 19 29.40 1.33 21.20
CA GLN A 19 29.01 0.18 20.37
C GLN A 19 27.72 -0.47 20.90
N GLU A 20 27.60 -0.68 22.21
CA GLU A 20 26.37 -1.19 22.84
C GLU A 20 25.18 -0.25 22.59
N ALA A 21 25.38 1.06 22.76
CA ALA A 21 24.33 2.05 22.51
C ALA A 21 23.90 2.07 21.04
N LEU A 22 24.85 1.92 20.11
CA LEU A 22 24.58 1.84 18.67
C LEU A 22 23.85 0.56 18.30
N THR A 23 24.23 -0.59 18.87
CA THR A 23 23.53 -1.86 18.69
C THR A 23 22.08 -1.76 19.17
N GLU A 24 21.82 -1.15 20.32
CA GLU A 24 20.45 -0.99 20.84
C GLU A 24 19.60 -0.05 19.96
N VAL A 25 20.21 0.99 19.38
CA VAL A 25 19.54 1.86 18.40
C VAL A 25 19.15 1.07 17.15
N MET A 26 20.06 0.26 16.59
CA MET A 26 19.77 -0.57 15.42
C MET A 26 18.67 -1.61 15.73
N LYS A 27 18.74 -2.23 16.91
CA LYS A 27 17.72 -3.18 17.37
C LYS A 27 16.35 -2.50 17.51
N ASN A 28 16.27 -1.29 18.06
CA ASN A 28 15.02 -0.54 18.12
C ASN A 28 14.48 -0.20 16.72
N LEU A 29 15.34 0.08 15.74
CA LEU A 29 14.91 0.26 14.35
C LEU A 29 14.29 -1.03 13.80
N ASP A 30 14.92 -2.18 14.03
CA ASP A 30 14.40 -3.46 13.55
C ASP A 30 13.08 -3.83 14.24
N GLU A 31 12.98 -3.67 15.56
CA GLU A 31 11.77 -3.97 16.35
C GLU A 31 10.60 -3.04 16.01
N ALA A 32 10.87 -1.79 15.65
CA ALA A 32 9.84 -0.83 15.22
C ALA A 32 9.33 -1.07 13.79
N ASN A 33 9.96 -1.98 13.02
CA ASN A 33 9.65 -2.19 11.61
C ASN A 33 9.50 -3.68 11.27
N GLU A 34 8.27 -4.19 11.32
CA GLU A 34 7.98 -5.62 11.13
C GLU A 34 8.41 -6.18 9.76
N CYS A 35 8.47 -5.35 8.72
CA CYS A 35 8.76 -5.76 7.34
C CYS A 35 10.19 -5.47 6.87
N HIS A 36 10.97 -4.76 7.67
CA HIS A 36 12.32 -4.34 7.31
C HIS A 36 13.25 -4.44 8.50
N SER A 37 14.37 -5.12 8.30
CA SER A 37 15.55 -4.92 9.14
C SER A 37 16.45 -3.85 8.52
N PHE A 38 17.34 -3.27 9.30
CA PHE A 38 18.22 -2.21 8.86
C PHE A 38 19.67 -2.60 9.08
N ARG A 39 20.47 -2.47 8.03
CA ARG A 39 21.93 -2.60 8.14
C ARG A 39 22.57 -1.24 8.22
N LEU A 40 23.42 -1.03 9.22
CA LEU A 40 24.24 0.17 9.31
C LEU A 40 25.21 0.23 8.13
N VAL A 41 25.16 1.33 7.36
CA VAL A 41 26.12 1.63 6.29
C VAL A 41 27.31 2.40 6.87
N ARG A 42 27.03 3.48 7.62
CA ARG A 42 28.04 4.26 8.34
C ARG A 42 27.42 5.20 9.37
N VAL A 43 28.24 5.61 10.33
CA VAL A 43 27.95 6.75 11.21
C VAL A 43 28.36 8.03 10.47
N ILE A 44 27.42 8.94 10.25
CA ILE A 44 27.65 10.25 9.62
C ILE A 44 28.24 11.21 10.64
N GLU A 45 27.59 11.35 11.79
CA GLU A 45 27.98 12.24 12.89
C GLU A 45 27.61 11.58 14.22
N ALA A 46 28.44 11.77 15.24
CA ALA A 46 28.13 11.36 16.60
C ALA A 46 28.67 12.37 17.61
N THR A 47 27.89 12.65 18.65
CA THR A 47 28.31 13.47 19.79
C THR A 47 27.98 12.78 21.10
N LYS A 48 28.78 13.04 22.15
CA LYS A 48 28.58 12.56 23.51
C LYS A 48 28.41 13.73 24.47
N GLN A 49 27.57 13.53 25.46
CA GLN A 49 27.33 14.46 26.54
C GLN A 49 27.12 13.69 27.85
N VAL A 50 27.86 14.08 28.89
CA VAL A 50 27.61 13.56 30.24
C VAL A 50 26.33 14.19 30.79
N VAL A 51 25.37 13.37 31.19
CA VAL A 51 24.11 13.79 31.82
C VAL A 51 23.96 13.02 33.13
N ALA A 52 22.74 12.69 33.57
CA ALA A 52 22.53 11.63 34.56
C ALA A 52 22.79 10.25 33.93
N GLY A 53 24.01 10.01 33.42
CA GLY A 53 24.32 8.92 32.48
C GLY A 53 25.15 9.43 31.31
N MET A 54 25.19 8.67 30.22
CA MET A 54 25.83 9.09 28.97
C MET A 54 24.77 9.28 27.90
N LYS A 55 24.71 10.48 27.32
CA LYS A 55 23.86 10.79 26.18
C LYS A 55 24.71 10.76 24.92
N TYR A 56 24.33 9.95 23.95
CA TYR A 56 24.87 10.00 22.60
C TYR A 56 23.80 10.52 21.64
N ALA A 57 24.18 11.44 20.76
CA ALA A 57 23.35 11.82 19.63
C ALA A 57 24.08 11.39 18.35
N VAL A 58 23.44 10.53 17.58
CA VAL A 58 24.02 9.88 16.40
C VAL A 58 23.17 10.16 15.17
N LYS A 59 23.87 10.36 14.05
CA LYS A 59 23.29 10.44 12.71
C LYS A 59 23.86 9.28 11.92
N LEU A 60 22.99 8.38 11.49
CA LEU A 60 23.33 7.12 10.86
C LEU A 60 22.83 7.10 9.43
N GLU A 61 23.60 6.46 8.56
CA GLU A 61 23.14 6.02 7.25
C GLU A 61 22.87 4.52 7.34
N VAL A 62 21.64 4.10 7.06
CA VAL A 62 21.18 2.71 7.16
C VAL A 62 20.59 2.25 5.83
N ALA A 63 20.75 0.97 5.50
CA ALA A 63 20.17 0.35 4.33
C ALA A 63 19.03 -0.58 4.76
N PRO A 64 17.79 -0.39 4.25
CA PRO A 64 16.70 -1.30 4.52
C PRO A 64 16.96 -2.66 3.88
N ILE A 65 16.69 -3.73 4.61
CA ILE A 65 16.72 -5.12 4.18
C ILE A 65 15.30 -5.66 4.39
N TYR A 66 14.66 -6.02 3.28
CA TYR A 66 13.33 -6.58 3.31
C TYR A 66 13.33 -7.94 4.02
N SER A 67 12.49 -8.10 5.03
CA SER A 67 12.27 -9.38 5.69
C SER A 67 11.04 -10.07 5.10
N ASN A 68 11.25 -11.26 4.55
CA ASN A 68 10.24 -12.12 3.95
C ASN A 68 9.65 -13.13 4.95
N GLU A 69 9.92 -12.98 6.25
CA GLU A 69 9.43 -13.91 7.28
C GLU A 69 7.92 -13.74 7.59
N ASN A 70 7.33 -12.57 7.30
CA ASN A 70 5.90 -12.27 7.48
C ASN A 70 5.17 -12.25 6.12
N ASP A 71 4.97 -13.46 5.55
CA ASP A 71 4.62 -13.72 4.14
C ASP A 71 3.25 -13.16 3.66
N GLY A 72 2.42 -12.64 4.56
CA GLY A 72 1.11 -12.05 4.23
C GLY A 72 1.04 -10.52 4.28
N GLU A 73 1.66 -9.91 5.29
CA GLU A 73 1.50 -8.48 5.57
C GLU A 73 2.61 -7.62 4.98
N CYS A 74 3.80 -8.21 4.84
CA CYS A 74 4.99 -7.54 4.31
C CYS A 74 5.13 -7.66 2.79
N SER A 75 4.31 -8.48 2.11
CA SER A 75 4.33 -8.64 0.64
C SER A 75 3.74 -7.45 -0.13
N LYS A 76 3.33 -6.37 0.57
CA LYS A 76 2.79 -5.15 -0.06
C LYS A 76 3.85 -4.43 -0.87
N ALA A 77 3.49 -3.95 -2.07
CA ALA A 77 4.42 -3.33 -3.02
C ALA A 77 5.20 -2.12 -2.49
N CYS A 78 4.67 -1.38 -1.50
CA CYS A 78 5.39 -0.25 -0.88
C CYS A 78 6.58 -0.70 0.00
N TYR A 79 6.57 -1.93 0.51
CA TYR A 79 7.69 -2.51 1.26
C TYR A 79 8.81 -3.04 0.36
N LEU A 80 8.46 -3.48 -0.86
CA LEU A 80 9.42 -3.99 -1.85
C LEU A 80 10.19 -2.86 -2.57
N GLY A 81 9.64 -1.64 -2.58
CA GLY A 81 10.17 -0.48 -3.30
C GLY A 81 11.08 0.46 -2.51
N LEU A 82 11.41 0.14 -1.25
CA LEU A 82 12.30 0.94 -0.42
C LEU A 82 13.76 0.82 -0.90
N SER A 83 14.07 1.58 -1.95
CA SER A 83 15.42 1.69 -2.49
C SER A 83 16.17 2.87 -1.86
N GLY A 84 17.49 2.70 -1.77
CA GLY A 84 18.41 3.73 -1.27
C GLY A 84 18.60 3.72 0.25
N ASN A 85 19.73 4.29 0.67
CA ASN A 85 20.06 4.42 2.08
C ASN A 85 19.16 5.48 2.74
N LYS A 86 18.75 5.20 3.97
CA LYS A 86 17.95 6.08 4.83
C LYS A 86 18.84 6.72 5.88
N LYS A 87 18.44 7.89 6.36
CA LYS A 87 19.12 8.63 7.41
C LYS A 87 18.31 8.56 8.69
N ALA A 88 18.89 7.96 9.72
CA ALA A 88 18.32 7.93 11.05
C ALA A 88 19.07 8.91 11.97
N VAL A 89 18.34 9.79 12.64
CA VAL A 89 18.90 10.65 13.71
C VAL A 89 18.35 10.12 15.02
N ALA A 90 19.23 9.61 15.88
CA ALA A 90 18.83 9.03 17.16
C ALA A 90 19.56 9.71 18.32
N THR A 91 18.86 9.80 19.44
CA THR A 91 19.44 10.13 20.73
C THR A 91 19.26 8.93 21.64
N VAL A 92 20.36 8.47 22.24
CA VAL A 92 20.37 7.37 23.20
C VAL A 92 20.95 7.86 24.52
N ILE A 93 20.20 7.64 25.60
CA ILE A 93 20.64 7.91 26.97
C ILE A 93 20.91 6.57 27.64
N VAL A 94 22.16 6.34 28.00
CA VAL A 94 22.64 5.14 28.70
C VAL A 94 22.71 5.43 30.20
N GLN A 95 21.94 4.68 30.99
CA GLN A 95 21.90 4.77 32.44
C GLN A 95 22.02 3.35 33.03
N PRO A 96 23.26 2.82 33.23
CA PRO A 96 23.48 1.43 33.61
C PRO A 96 22.79 0.98 34.91
N TRP A 97 22.44 1.94 35.77
CA TRP A 97 21.77 1.73 37.07
C TRP A 97 20.24 1.82 37.00
N ARG A 98 19.64 1.95 35.80
CA ARG A 98 18.18 1.95 35.60
C ARG A 98 17.75 0.78 34.73
N ASP A 99 16.45 0.49 34.81
CA ASP A 99 15.76 -0.45 33.93
C ASP A 99 14.58 0.29 33.25
N PRO A 100 14.53 0.41 31.91
CA PRO A 100 15.54 -0.04 30.96
C PRO A 100 16.86 0.76 31.08
N LYS A 101 17.97 0.12 30.70
CA LYS A 101 19.32 0.73 30.69
C LYS A 101 19.50 1.79 29.60
N HIS A 102 18.72 1.67 28.53
CA HIS A 102 18.80 2.52 27.34
C HIS A 102 17.46 3.20 27.09
N TYR A 103 17.49 4.51 26.88
CA TYR A 103 16.33 5.29 26.43
C TYR A 103 16.67 5.88 25.07
N ILE A 104 15.94 5.45 24.05
CA ILE A 104 16.19 5.82 22.65
C ILE A 104 15.05 6.71 22.16
N THR A 105 15.39 7.74 21.39
CA THR A 105 14.43 8.61 20.72
C THR A 105 14.96 8.98 19.35
N PHE A 106 14.11 8.85 18.34
CA PHE A 106 14.43 9.26 16.99
C PHE A 106 13.96 10.70 16.74
N ASN A 107 14.75 11.45 16.00
CA ASN A 107 14.51 12.85 15.71
C ASN A 107 14.41 13.06 14.19
N PRO A 108 13.66 14.07 13.73
CA PRO A 108 13.68 14.46 12.32
C PRO A 108 15.06 15.00 11.92
N ASN A 109 15.36 14.95 10.62
CA ASN A 109 16.56 15.56 10.05
C ASN A 109 16.50 17.09 10.15
N ASN A 110 17.66 17.73 9.99
CA ASN A 110 17.82 19.20 10.09
C ASN A 110 16.99 20.00 9.07
N ASP A 111 16.61 19.38 7.95
CA ASP A 111 15.77 19.97 6.89
C ASP A 111 14.27 19.75 7.14
N GLY A 112 13.89 19.17 8.29
CA GLY A 112 12.51 18.82 8.62
C GLY A 112 12.00 17.55 7.93
N SER A 113 12.80 16.94 7.05
CA SER A 113 12.52 15.61 6.52
C SER A 113 12.80 14.56 7.60
N ALA A 114 12.14 13.42 7.58
CA ALA A 114 12.49 12.31 8.44
C ALA A 114 12.19 11.01 7.70
N ASP A 115 13.20 10.14 7.60
CA ASP A 115 12.97 8.78 7.11
C ASP A 115 12.32 7.92 8.19
N PHE A 116 12.34 8.35 9.46
CA PHE A 116 11.82 7.61 10.61
C PHE A 116 11.00 8.51 11.56
N SER A 117 9.95 7.95 12.13
CA SER A 117 9.10 8.56 13.16
C SER A 117 9.86 8.70 14.46
N LYS A 118 9.30 9.40 15.46
CA LYS A 118 9.95 9.55 16.78
C LYS A 118 10.18 8.22 17.50
N ASN A 119 9.41 7.20 17.13
CA ASN A 119 9.47 5.85 17.70
C ASN A 119 10.37 4.92 16.87
N GLY A 120 10.98 5.38 15.77
CA GLY A 120 11.85 4.57 14.92
C GLY A 120 11.13 3.83 13.80
N GLU A 121 9.81 4.03 13.64
CA GLU A 121 9.06 3.46 12.51
C GLU A 121 9.43 4.20 11.23
N LEU A 122 9.68 3.48 10.15
CA LEU A 122 9.99 4.07 8.86
C LEU A 122 8.81 4.91 8.38
N ILE A 123 9.05 6.20 8.10
CA ILE A 123 8.07 7.09 7.48
C ILE A 123 8.03 6.72 6.00
N SER A 124 7.26 5.68 5.72
CA SER A 124 6.83 5.35 4.37
C SER A 124 5.53 6.09 4.08
N SER A 125 5.36 6.55 2.85
CA SER A 125 4.10 7.12 2.38
C SER A 125 3.03 6.04 2.15
N CYS A 126 3.02 4.94 2.91
CA CYS A 126 1.97 3.93 2.83
C CYS A 126 0.68 4.49 3.48
N SER A 127 0.11 5.55 2.90
CA SER A 127 -1.34 5.63 2.82
C SER A 127 -1.74 4.55 1.82
N LEU A 128 -2.21 3.41 2.32
CA LEU A 128 -2.78 2.37 1.46
C LEU A 128 -3.80 3.04 0.54
N PRO A 129 -3.82 2.74 -0.78
CA PRO A 129 -5.04 2.93 -1.50
C PRO A 129 -6.06 1.98 -0.88
N GLU A 130 -7.01 2.53 -0.13
CA GLU A 130 -8.19 1.77 0.26
C GLU A 130 -9.13 1.68 -0.93
N TRP A 131 -9.94 0.62 -0.94
CA TRP A 131 -11.12 0.61 -1.79
C TRP A 131 -12.01 1.77 -1.39
N THR A 132 -12.07 2.77 -2.25
CA THR A 132 -12.93 3.94 -2.06
C THR A 132 -14.17 3.76 -2.90
N THR A 133 -15.34 3.92 -2.29
CA THR A 133 -16.60 3.95 -3.02
C THR A 133 -16.58 5.08 -4.01
N LEU A 134 -16.92 4.79 -5.27
CA LEU A 134 -17.04 5.80 -6.30
C LEU A 134 -18.16 6.77 -5.95
N SER A 135 -17.87 8.07 -6.07
CA SER A 135 -18.92 9.08 -6.00
C SER A 135 -19.78 9.06 -7.25
N SER A 136 -20.99 9.63 -7.18
CA SER A 136 -21.89 9.73 -8.33
C SER A 136 -21.25 10.44 -9.53
N GLY A 137 -20.41 11.45 -9.31
CA GLY A 137 -19.67 12.12 -10.38
C GLY A 137 -18.61 11.24 -11.04
N GLU A 138 -17.95 10.38 -10.27
CA GLU A 138 -16.91 9.48 -10.78
C GLU A 138 -17.50 8.30 -11.55
N MET A 139 -18.68 7.84 -11.16
CA MET A 139 -19.45 6.85 -11.92
C MET A 139 -19.87 7.40 -13.32
N GLN A 140 -19.95 8.72 -13.47
CA GLN A 140 -20.24 9.36 -14.75
C GLN A 140 -18.98 9.75 -15.55
N SER A 141 -17.79 9.47 -15.01
CA SER A 141 -16.54 9.77 -15.70
C SER A 141 -16.39 8.95 -16.99
N GLU A 142 -15.80 9.55 -18.03
CA GLU A 142 -15.56 8.86 -19.30
C GLU A 142 -14.77 7.56 -19.10
N GLN A 143 -13.77 7.58 -18.22
CA GLN A 143 -12.95 6.40 -17.88
C GLN A 143 -13.79 5.24 -17.35
N PHE A 144 -14.70 5.50 -16.41
CA PHE A 144 -15.53 4.44 -15.85
C PHE A 144 -16.59 3.98 -16.86
N ARG A 145 -17.10 4.88 -17.70
CA ARG A 145 -18.05 4.54 -18.77
C ARG A 145 -17.45 3.62 -19.82
N GLU A 146 -16.19 3.82 -20.21
CA GLU A 146 -15.47 2.92 -21.11
C GLU A 146 -15.31 1.52 -20.51
N VAL A 147 -14.97 1.43 -19.22
CA VAL A 147 -14.85 0.17 -18.49
C VAL A 147 -16.20 -0.57 -18.46
N LEU A 148 -17.30 0.15 -18.19
CA LEU A 148 -18.64 -0.41 -18.22
C LEU A 148 -19.01 -0.93 -19.60
N GLN A 149 -18.80 -0.12 -20.66
CA GLN A 149 -19.11 -0.53 -22.03
C GLN A 149 -18.36 -1.81 -22.40
N LYS A 150 -17.05 -1.86 -22.15
CA LYS A 150 -16.23 -3.02 -22.49
C LYS A 150 -16.63 -4.27 -21.70
N SER A 151 -17.16 -4.11 -20.49
CA SER A 151 -17.69 -5.25 -19.72
C SER A 151 -18.96 -5.84 -20.33
N ILE A 152 -19.85 -5.00 -20.87
CA ILE A 152 -21.05 -5.44 -21.57
C ILE A 152 -20.70 -6.09 -22.92
N GLU A 153 -19.74 -5.52 -23.65
CA GLU A 153 -19.20 -6.12 -24.87
C GLU A 153 -18.66 -7.53 -24.57
N LYS A 154 -17.84 -7.69 -23.54
CA LYS A 154 -17.31 -9.00 -23.10
C LYS A 154 -18.42 -9.98 -22.68
N LEU A 155 -19.47 -9.49 -22.00
CA LEU A 155 -20.65 -10.30 -21.69
C LEU A 155 -21.36 -10.78 -22.95
N ASN A 156 -21.53 -9.91 -23.94
CA ASN A 156 -22.16 -10.23 -25.23
C ASN A 156 -21.32 -11.18 -26.08
N GLU A 157 -20.00 -11.05 -26.07
CA GLU A 157 -19.07 -11.98 -26.74
C GLU A 157 -19.14 -13.38 -26.12
N THR A 158 -19.28 -13.45 -24.79
CA THR A 158 -19.37 -14.71 -24.04
C THR A 158 -20.80 -15.27 -24.00
N ALA A 159 -21.79 -14.46 -24.39
CA ALA A 159 -23.19 -14.84 -24.38
C ALA A 159 -23.44 -16.04 -25.31
N ARG A 160 -24.35 -16.92 -24.90
CA ARG A 160 -24.93 -17.88 -25.85
C ARG A 160 -25.64 -17.09 -26.94
N ARG A 161 -25.49 -17.52 -28.20
CA ARG A 161 -25.94 -16.85 -29.45
C ARG A 161 -27.37 -16.27 -29.47
N CYS A 162 -28.21 -16.56 -28.50
CA CYS A 162 -29.61 -16.10 -28.43
C CYS A 162 -29.87 -15.00 -27.41
N PHE A 163 -28.84 -14.54 -26.71
CA PHE A 163 -28.99 -13.52 -25.68
C PHE A 163 -28.07 -12.35 -25.95
N ARG A 164 -28.61 -11.16 -25.77
CA ARG A 164 -27.85 -9.92 -25.68
C ARG A 164 -28.10 -9.27 -24.33
N TYR A 165 -27.07 -8.62 -23.83
CA TYR A 165 -27.01 -7.97 -22.54
C TYR A 165 -26.93 -6.47 -22.78
N GLU A 166 -27.81 -5.73 -22.11
CA GLU A 166 -27.83 -4.27 -22.09
C GLU A 166 -27.62 -3.78 -20.66
N PHE A 167 -26.73 -2.82 -20.47
CA PHE A 167 -26.54 -2.18 -19.17
C PHE A 167 -27.80 -1.45 -18.74
N LEU A 168 -28.24 -1.64 -17.49
CA LEU A 168 -29.38 -0.93 -16.91
C LEU A 168 -28.90 0.19 -15.97
N ASP A 169 -28.25 -0.18 -14.87
CA ASP A 169 -27.67 0.76 -13.93
C ASP A 169 -26.59 0.12 -13.04
N LEU A 170 -25.93 0.98 -12.25
CA LEU A 170 -24.92 0.59 -11.28
C LEU A 170 -25.53 0.52 -9.89
N ILE A 171 -25.24 -0.55 -9.15
CA ILE A 171 -25.63 -0.70 -7.74
C ILE A 171 -24.55 -0.07 -6.85
N GLU A 172 -23.30 -0.49 -7.05
CA GLU A 172 -22.16 0.06 -6.34
C GLU A 172 -20.91 -0.02 -7.21
N GLY A 173 -19.97 0.89 -6.97
CA GLY A 173 -18.67 0.88 -7.62
C GLY A 173 -17.62 1.30 -6.60
N LYS A 174 -16.48 0.62 -6.63
CA LYS A 174 -15.32 0.90 -5.79
C LYS A 174 -14.10 1.00 -6.68
N ARG A 175 -13.15 1.83 -6.25
CA ARG A 175 -11.86 1.95 -6.92
C ARG A 175 -10.71 1.83 -5.95
N LEU A 176 -9.57 1.40 -6.49
CA LEU A 176 -8.32 1.29 -5.78
C LEU A 176 -7.27 2.11 -6.54
N MET A 177 -6.79 3.20 -5.94
CA MET A 177 -5.81 4.11 -6.54
C MET A 177 -4.37 3.61 -6.29
N ALA A 178 -4.00 2.49 -6.90
CA ALA A 178 -2.64 1.93 -6.84
C ALA A 178 -1.80 2.40 -8.05
N SER A 179 -0.62 1.80 -8.24
CA SER A 179 0.23 2.00 -9.43
C SER A 179 -0.48 1.69 -10.75
N SER A 180 -1.46 0.79 -10.73
CA SER A 180 -2.47 0.62 -11.77
C SER A 180 -3.84 0.73 -11.10
N PRO A 181 -4.68 1.70 -11.49
CA PRO A 181 -5.97 1.87 -10.84
C PRO A 181 -6.85 0.66 -11.13
N LYS A 182 -7.57 0.18 -10.12
CA LYS A 182 -8.50 -0.96 -10.27
C LYS A 182 -9.91 -0.50 -9.99
N TYR A 183 -10.87 -1.02 -10.76
CA TYR A 183 -12.28 -0.86 -10.52
C TYR A 183 -12.91 -2.19 -10.16
N GLU A 184 -13.84 -2.15 -9.23
CA GLU A 184 -14.77 -3.23 -8.94
C GLU A 184 -16.17 -2.64 -8.85
N TRP A 185 -17.14 -3.25 -9.51
CA TRP A 185 -18.51 -2.75 -9.48
C TRP A 185 -19.52 -3.87 -9.56
N THR A 186 -20.71 -3.54 -9.09
CA THR A 186 -21.91 -4.37 -9.17
C THR A 186 -22.92 -3.62 -10.02
N MET A 187 -23.44 -4.26 -11.06
CA MET A 187 -24.37 -3.65 -12.02
C MET A 187 -25.58 -4.53 -12.27
N ARG A 188 -26.71 -3.90 -12.60
CA ARG A 188 -27.87 -4.57 -13.17
C ARG A 188 -27.77 -4.55 -14.69
N VAL A 189 -27.99 -5.72 -15.27
CA VAL A 189 -27.91 -5.93 -16.71
C VAL A 189 -29.23 -6.54 -17.15
N LYS A 190 -29.81 -5.98 -18.19
CA LYS A 190 -31.00 -6.54 -18.83
C LYS A 190 -30.54 -7.60 -19.83
N LYS A 191 -30.92 -8.84 -19.57
CA LYS A 191 -30.76 -9.95 -20.50
C LYS A 191 -31.98 -10.00 -21.41
N ILE A 192 -31.74 -9.95 -22.71
CA ILE A 192 -32.75 -9.86 -23.75
C ILE A 192 -32.56 -11.04 -24.68
N TYR A 193 -33.63 -11.82 -24.87
CA TYR A 193 -33.67 -12.84 -25.90
C TYR A 193 -33.75 -12.19 -27.29
N ASP A 194 -32.87 -12.59 -28.20
CA ASP A 194 -32.85 -12.08 -29.57
C ASP A 194 -33.52 -13.05 -30.54
N GLU A 195 -34.81 -12.78 -30.81
CA GLU A 195 -35.63 -13.56 -31.74
C GLU A 195 -35.23 -13.38 -33.21
N SER A 196 -34.41 -12.37 -33.53
CA SER A 196 -33.98 -12.12 -34.91
C SER A 196 -32.95 -13.13 -35.42
N MET A 197 -32.36 -13.93 -34.51
CA MET A 197 -31.39 -14.96 -34.87
C MET A 197 -32.06 -16.29 -35.26
N PRO A 198 -31.86 -16.81 -36.50
CA PRO A 198 -32.57 -18.00 -37.01
C PRO A 198 -32.36 -19.28 -36.19
N SER A 199 -31.26 -19.37 -35.44
CA SER A 199 -30.91 -20.50 -34.58
C SER A 199 -31.60 -20.48 -33.21
N CYS A 200 -32.32 -19.40 -32.90
CA CYS A 200 -32.90 -19.11 -31.59
C CYS A 200 -34.42 -19.27 -31.64
N LYS A 201 -34.88 -20.48 -32.01
CA LYS A 201 -36.28 -20.88 -31.90
C LYS A 201 -36.45 -21.82 -30.71
N GLY A 202 -36.94 -21.30 -29.59
CA GLY A 202 -37.24 -22.06 -28.38
C GLY A 202 -38.22 -21.33 -27.46
N THR A 203 -38.99 -22.09 -26.69
CA THR A 203 -40.19 -21.71 -25.92
C THR A 203 -39.97 -20.83 -24.68
N CYS A 204 -38.96 -19.95 -24.62
CA CYS A 204 -38.69 -19.19 -23.40
C CYS A 204 -38.39 -17.69 -23.58
N ALA A 205 -38.83 -17.04 -24.67
CA ALA A 205 -38.55 -15.62 -24.90
C ALA A 205 -38.86 -14.71 -23.69
N ASP A 206 -40.00 -14.94 -23.03
CA ASP A 206 -40.41 -14.18 -21.83
C ASP A 206 -39.81 -14.70 -20.52
N ASP A 207 -39.67 -16.02 -20.34
CA ASP A 207 -39.11 -16.64 -19.11
C ASP A 207 -37.58 -16.54 -19.02
N CYS A 208 -36.89 -16.32 -20.15
CA CYS A 208 -35.43 -16.27 -20.23
C CYS A 208 -34.88 -14.83 -20.33
N SER A 209 -35.76 -13.83 -20.46
CA SER A 209 -35.41 -12.42 -20.41
C SER A 209 -35.63 -11.89 -19.00
N GLY A 210 -34.76 -11.03 -18.51
CA GLY A 210 -34.83 -10.58 -17.13
C GLY A 210 -33.74 -9.59 -16.77
N ILE A 211 -33.80 -9.11 -15.52
CA ILE A 211 -32.75 -8.28 -14.95
C ILE A 211 -31.86 -9.20 -14.12
N GLU A 212 -30.57 -9.21 -14.43
CA GLU A 212 -29.56 -10.01 -13.76
C GLU A 212 -28.54 -9.09 -13.09
N ILE A 213 -28.00 -9.52 -11.95
CA ILE A 213 -26.96 -8.80 -11.23
C ILE A 213 -25.61 -9.43 -11.58
N TYR A 214 -24.65 -8.58 -11.94
CA TYR A 214 -23.28 -8.97 -12.24
C TYR A 214 -22.31 -8.19 -11.38
N ARG A 215 -21.29 -8.88 -10.89
CA ARG A 215 -20.10 -8.28 -10.26
C ARG A 215 -18.94 -8.39 -11.24
N ALA A 216 -18.29 -7.27 -11.50
CA ALA A 216 -17.18 -7.20 -12.45
C ALA A 216 -16.01 -6.43 -11.86
N SER A 217 -14.82 -6.74 -12.36
CA SER A 217 -13.59 -6.04 -12.00
C SER A 217 -12.72 -5.82 -13.23
N ALA A 218 -12.01 -4.70 -13.21
CA ALA A 218 -11.14 -4.30 -14.30
C ALA A 218 -9.90 -3.55 -13.79
N LEU A 219 -8.84 -3.62 -14.58
CA LEU A 219 -7.76 -2.64 -14.50
C LEU A 219 -8.19 -1.41 -15.28
N ALA A 220 -8.27 -0.29 -14.58
CA ALA A 220 -8.35 1.01 -15.20
C ALA A 220 -7.02 1.24 -15.92
N SER A 221 -7.08 1.67 -17.17
CA SER A 221 -5.89 1.96 -17.94
C SER A 221 -5.65 3.47 -17.94
N PRO A 222 -4.57 3.97 -17.31
CA PRO A 222 -4.15 5.33 -17.64
C PRO A 222 -2.63 5.48 -17.76
N LEU A 223 -2.20 5.96 -18.93
CA LEU A 223 -1.24 7.08 -19.14
C LEU A 223 -0.89 7.26 -20.63
N GLU A 224 -1.17 6.29 -21.50
CA GLU A 224 -0.91 6.38 -22.95
C GLU A 224 -1.92 5.59 -23.81
N GLY A 225 -3.23 5.86 -23.68
CA GLY A 225 -4.24 5.37 -24.63
C GLY A 225 -4.49 3.85 -24.67
N GLY A 226 -4.13 3.11 -23.61
CA GLY A 226 -4.42 1.69 -23.50
C GLY A 226 -5.92 1.43 -23.22
N THR A 227 -6.49 0.38 -23.81
CA THR A 227 -7.87 -0.01 -23.52
C THR A 227 -8.00 -0.64 -22.11
N PRO A 228 -9.10 -0.43 -21.37
CA PRO A 228 -9.29 -1.06 -20.06
C PRO A 228 -9.31 -2.58 -20.16
N GLU A 229 -8.76 -3.29 -19.19
CA GLU A 229 -8.72 -4.76 -19.19
C GLU A 229 -9.74 -5.31 -18.19
N ILE A 230 -10.75 -6.02 -18.68
CA ILE A 230 -11.74 -6.66 -17.83
C ILE A 230 -11.15 -7.95 -17.27
N LEU A 231 -10.89 -7.98 -15.96
CA LEU A 231 -10.30 -9.11 -15.26
C LEU A 231 -11.32 -10.22 -15.03
N ASN A 232 -12.51 -9.87 -14.53
CA ASN A 232 -13.54 -10.84 -14.19
C ASN A 232 -14.94 -10.24 -14.39
N ILE A 233 -15.90 -11.10 -14.75
CA ILE A 233 -17.34 -10.81 -14.74
C ILE A 233 -18.06 -12.06 -14.24
N GLY A 234 -18.72 -11.96 -13.09
CA GLY A 234 -19.42 -13.07 -12.44
C GLY A 234 -20.90 -12.76 -12.23
N TYR A 235 -21.76 -13.67 -12.68
CA TYR A 235 -23.20 -13.64 -12.39
C TYR A 235 -23.45 -13.82 -10.89
N GLN A 236 -24.27 -12.96 -10.29
CA GLN A 236 -24.60 -12.98 -8.86
C GLN A 236 -26.01 -13.51 -8.58
N GLY A 237 -26.91 -13.50 -9.56
CA GLY A 237 -28.30 -13.90 -9.39
C GLY A 237 -29.26 -13.03 -10.20
N PRO A 238 -30.56 -13.39 -10.23
CA PRO A 238 -31.58 -12.49 -10.74
C PRO A 238 -31.67 -11.26 -9.82
N ALA A 239 -32.01 -10.11 -10.38
CA ALA A 239 -32.44 -8.98 -9.57
C ALA A 239 -33.87 -9.26 -9.14
N ASP A 240 -34.06 -9.81 -7.94
CA ASP A 240 -35.40 -10.00 -7.37
C ASP A 240 -36.18 -8.67 -7.40
N LEU A 241 -37.44 -8.75 -7.83
CA LEU A 241 -38.41 -7.64 -7.99
C LEU A 241 -38.64 -6.84 -6.71
#